data_AF-N0BNC2-F1
#
_entry.id   AF-N0BNC2-F1
#
_cell.length_a   1.000
_cell.length_b   1.000
_cell.length_c   1.000
_cell.angle_alpha   90.00
_cell.angle_beta   90.00
_cell.angle_gamma   90.00
#
_symmetry.space_group_name_H-M   'P 1'
#
loop_
_entity.id
_entity.type
_entity.pdbx_description
1 polymer ?
#
loop_
_entity_poly.entity_id
_entity_poly.type
_entity_poly.pdbx_seq_one_letter_code
_entity_poly.pdbx_strand_id
1 'polypeptide(L)'
;MVKKMESKGARILALMLALIMIGSVLAYSAKQMAGSPKRELKYELPDNFKGYVSSIPDGAGEVIYLNFNSADEQLSSYLKNILSSNMNYKFFSHIRFSHDVEKALIAMYPSAFPDLLFLINVNKTKVFFTHESVESYGDYSIELNKGVALVDQISPCVFGTVNIVSKTLDVVSTKNGSLNDSVGSYIQKLPDDDYNLVLMFRGEAAKSLTKTPDLMDFYLSAYRINKTANMYEKVVIINFLKNAFFVESNKTEYYNYTNYGEGLSMAVMMDTNFTKLLSAEPEMRIIEIKPVEVNETK
;
A
#
# COMPACT_ATOMS: atom_id res chain seq x y z
N MET A 1 39.43 -47.51 49.38
CA MET A 1 39.31 -47.26 47.91
C MET A 1 38.18 -46.28 47.51
N VAL A 2 37.31 -45.83 48.43
CA VAL A 2 36.12 -45.01 48.10
C VAL A 2 36.45 -43.53 47.77
N LYS A 3 37.46 -42.92 48.40
CA LYS A 3 37.79 -41.48 48.21
C LYS A 3 38.35 -41.07 46.84
N LYS A 4 38.83 -42.01 46.01
CA LYS A 4 39.40 -41.69 44.68
C LYS A 4 38.37 -41.73 43.54
N MET A 5 37.20 -42.34 43.76
CA MET A 5 36.10 -42.38 42.79
C MET A 5 35.25 -41.10 42.81
N GLU A 6 35.11 -40.46 43.98
CA GLU A 6 34.37 -39.19 44.13
C GLU A 6 34.96 -38.03 43.32
N SER A 7 36.30 -37.92 43.23
CA SER A 7 36.94 -36.79 42.54
C SER A 7 36.86 -36.87 41.01
N LYS A 8 36.79 -38.08 40.43
CA LYS A 8 36.60 -38.25 38.99
C LYS A 8 35.13 -38.05 38.60
N GLY A 9 34.20 -38.56 39.40
CA GLY A 9 32.76 -38.34 39.20
C GLY A 9 32.39 -36.86 39.31
N ALA A 10 32.90 -36.16 40.33
CA ALA A 10 32.67 -34.73 40.51
C ALA A 10 33.24 -33.88 39.36
N ARG A 11 34.39 -34.26 38.79
CA ARG A 11 34.98 -33.58 37.62
C ARG A 11 34.15 -33.77 36.35
N ILE A 12 33.64 -34.97 36.11
CA ILE A 12 32.76 -35.24 34.96
C ILE A 12 31.43 -34.49 35.11
N LEU A 13 30.88 -34.46 36.32
CA LEU A 13 29.65 -33.74 36.62
C LEU A 13 29.82 -32.22 36.47
N ALA A 14 30.94 -31.67 36.93
CA ALA A 14 31.29 -30.27 36.73
C ALA A 14 31.46 -29.92 35.23
N LEU A 15 32.02 -30.83 34.44
CA LEU A 15 32.19 -30.65 33.00
C LEU A 15 30.85 -30.69 32.25
N MET A 16 29.92 -31.57 32.64
CA MET A 16 28.56 -31.57 32.10
C MET A 16 27.78 -30.31 32.49
N LEU A 17 27.90 -29.85 33.74
CA LEU A 17 27.29 -28.60 34.21
C LEU A 17 27.82 -27.39 33.45
N ALA A 18 29.13 -27.34 33.20
CA ALA A 18 29.74 -26.30 32.38
C ALA A 18 29.22 -26.33 30.93
N LEU A 19 29.10 -27.50 30.31
CA LEU A 19 28.54 -27.65 28.96
C LEU A 19 27.07 -27.23 28.88
N ILE A 20 26.26 -27.57 29.88
CA ILE A 20 24.86 -27.15 29.97
C ILE A 20 24.77 -25.64 30.14
N MET A 21 25.60 -25.04 31.01
CA MET A 21 25.61 -23.57 31.18
C MET A 21 26.08 -22.86 29.92
N ILE A 22 27.12 -23.35 29.23
CA ILE A 22 27.59 -22.80 27.95
C ILE A 22 26.49 -22.94 26.88
N GLY A 23 25.85 -24.11 26.78
CA GLY A 23 24.72 -24.32 25.87
C GLY A 23 23.53 -23.42 26.16
N SER A 24 23.25 -23.13 27.44
CA SER A 24 22.19 -22.21 27.87
C SER A 24 22.51 -20.76 27.52
N VAL A 25 23.77 -20.33 27.70
CA VAL A 25 24.23 -18.99 27.31
C VAL A 25 24.20 -18.83 25.79
N LEU A 26 24.62 -19.84 25.02
CA LEU A 26 24.56 -19.85 23.55
C LEU A 26 23.10 -19.86 23.03
N ALA A 27 22.21 -20.63 23.67
CA ALA A 27 20.79 -20.62 23.32
C ALA A 27 20.13 -19.29 23.67
N TYR A 28 20.53 -18.65 24.77
CA TYR A 28 20.03 -17.35 25.17
C TYR A 28 20.55 -16.22 24.28
N SER A 29 21.83 -16.26 23.90
CA SER A 29 22.39 -15.30 22.94
C SER A 29 21.81 -15.48 21.53
N ALA A 30 21.57 -16.72 21.09
CA ALA A 30 20.86 -17.00 19.84
C ALA A 30 19.39 -16.50 19.87
N LYS A 31 18.71 -16.62 21.02
CA LYS A 31 17.37 -16.01 21.22
C LYS A 31 17.40 -14.48 21.27
N GLN A 32 18.45 -13.87 21.81
CA GLN A 32 18.62 -12.41 21.75
C GLN A 32 18.99 -11.91 20.33
N MET A 33 19.61 -12.75 19.50
CA MET A 33 19.80 -12.50 18.07
C MET A 33 18.56 -12.82 17.22
N ALA A 34 17.46 -13.32 17.80
CA ALA A 34 16.26 -13.75 17.08
C ALA A 34 15.35 -12.59 16.61
N GLY A 35 15.95 -11.51 16.11
CA GLY A 35 15.24 -10.59 15.22
C GLY A 35 15.23 -11.17 13.81
N SER A 36 14.14 -11.01 13.05
CA SER A 36 14.14 -11.35 11.63
C SER A 36 15.33 -10.66 10.94
N PRO A 37 16.12 -11.38 10.12
CA PRO A 37 17.31 -10.82 9.50
C PRO A 37 16.92 -9.61 8.64
N LYS A 38 17.70 -8.53 8.71
CA LYS A 38 17.45 -7.30 7.95
C LYS A 38 18.10 -7.33 6.57
N ARG A 39 17.52 -6.59 5.62
CA ARG A 39 18.08 -6.34 4.28
C ARG A 39 19.10 -5.22 4.33
N GLU A 40 20.07 -5.27 3.43
CA GLU A 40 20.94 -4.13 3.15
C GLU A 40 20.20 -3.21 2.17
N LEU A 41 19.84 -2.02 2.64
CA LEU A 41 19.07 -1.06 1.86
C LEU A 41 20.00 -0.03 1.23
N LYS A 42 19.79 0.23 -0.06
CA LYS A 42 20.40 1.35 -0.80
C LYS A 42 19.50 2.58 -0.78
N TYR A 43 18.19 2.38 -0.71
CA TYR A 43 17.22 3.49 -0.75
C TYR A 43 15.98 3.19 0.09
N GLU A 44 15.45 4.23 0.74
CA GLU A 44 14.19 4.18 1.49
C GLU A 44 13.22 5.19 0.88
N LEU A 45 12.06 4.70 0.43
CA LEU A 45 10.99 5.54 -0.07
C LEU A 45 10.37 6.34 1.09
N PRO A 46 9.79 7.52 0.83
CA PRO A 46 9.07 8.25 1.88
C PRO A 46 7.87 7.43 2.38
N ASP A 47 7.77 7.24 3.70
CA ASP A 47 6.94 6.19 4.31
C ASP A 47 5.47 6.59 4.54
N ASN A 48 4.77 6.98 3.48
CA ASN A 48 3.33 7.21 3.48
C ASN A 48 2.74 7.06 2.06
N PHE A 49 1.41 7.12 1.96
CA PHE A 49 0.72 7.03 0.66
C PHE A 49 1.27 8.02 -0.38
N LYS A 50 1.37 9.32 -0.03
CA LYS A 50 1.83 10.37 -0.95
C LYS A 50 3.27 10.10 -1.42
N GLY A 51 4.12 9.59 -0.53
CA GLY A 51 5.51 9.20 -0.78
C GLY A 51 5.66 7.99 -1.68
N TYR A 52 4.79 6.99 -1.53
CA TYR A 52 4.78 5.85 -2.43
C TYR A 52 4.28 6.27 -3.82
N VAL A 53 3.24 7.11 -3.90
CA VAL A 53 2.76 7.68 -5.17
C VAL A 53 3.83 8.51 -5.88
N SER A 54 4.65 9.27 -5.16
CA SER A 54 5.79 10.01 -5.76
C SER A 54 6.95 9.12 -6.18
N SER A 55 6.91 7.83 -5.87
CA SER A 55 8.00 6.88 -6.14
C SER A 55 7.66 5.84 -7.20
N ILE A 56 6.42 5.83 -7.72
CA ILE A 56 6.00 4.91 -8.78
C ILE A 56 5.81 5.65 -10.12
N PRO A 57 5.96 4.96 -11.26
CA PRO A 57 5.73 5.55 -12.58
C PRO A 57 4.32 6.11 -12.76
N ASP A 58 4.20 7.15 -13.56
CA ASP A 58 2.88 7.60 -14.02
C ASP A 58 2.22 6.56 -14.94
N GLY A 59 0.90 6.69 -15.10
CA GLY A 59 0.08 5.82 -15.94
C GLY A 59 -0.64 4.69 -15.19
N ALA A 60 -0.47 4.57 -13.87
CA ALA A 60 -1.27 3.64 -13.07
C ALA A 60 -2.76 4.02 -13.18
N GLY A 61 -3.59 3.08 -13.61
CA GLY A 61 -5.05 3.25 -13.70
C GLY A 61 -5.76 2.97 -12.38
N GLU A 62 -5.19 2.07 -11.58
CA GLU A 62 -5.67 1.73 -10.24
C GLU A 62 -4.48 1.66 -9.28
N VAL A 63 -4.67 2.22 -8.08
CA VAL A 63 -3.71 2.16 -6.97
C VAL A 63 -4.46 1.82 -5.68
N ILE A 64 -4.00 0.79 -5.00
CA ILE A 64 -4.47 0.36 -3.68
C ILE A 64 -3.30 0.53 -2.71
N TYR A 65 -3.47 1.37 -1.69
CA TYR A 65 -2.54 1.48 -0.57
C TYR A 65 -3.14 0.89 0.69
N LEU A 66 -2.36 0.14 1.43
CA LEU A 66 -2.71 -0.55 2.65
C LEU A 66 -1.68 -0.22 3.71
N ASN A 67 -2.15 0.11 4.90
CA ASN A 67 -1.32 0.36 6.06
C ASN A 67 -1.98 -0.26 7.28
N PHE A 68 -1.36 -1.33 7.76
CA PHE A 68 -1.83 -2.10 8.89
C PHE A 68 -1.49 -1.43 10.23
N ASN A 69 -0.63 -0.41 10.22
CA ASN A 69 -0.28 0.33 11.42
C ASN A 69 -1.48 1.14 11.93
N SER A 70 -1.71 1.13 13.24
CA SER A 70 -2.84 1.82 13.88
C SER A 70 -4.24 1.38 13.43
N ALA A 71 -4.39 0.31 12.66
CA ALA A 71 -5.69 -0.28 12.37
C ALA A 71 -6.20 -1.08 13.58
N ASP A 72 -7.49 -0.99 13.87
CA ASP A 72 -8.14 -1.91 14.82
C ASP A 72 -8.39 -3.29 14.18
N GLU A 73 -9.00 -4.19 14.93
CA GLU A 73 -9.25 -5.57 14.47
C GLU A 73 -10.16 -5.63 13.23
N GLN A 74 -11.20 -4.79 13.18
CA GLN A 74 -12.17 -4.80 12.09
C GLN A 74 -11.54 -4.27 10.79
N LEU A 75 -10.87 -3.12 10.86
CA LEU A 75 -10.16 -2.52 9.74
C LEU A 75 -9.00 -3.42 9.29
N SER A 76 -8.19 -3.95 10.22
CA SER A 76 -7.08 -4.85 9.90
C SER A 76 -7.55 -6.10 9.16
N SER A 77 -8.67 -6.70 9.58
CA SER A 77 -9.27 -7.85 8.88
C SER A 77 -9.71 -7.49 7.46
N TYR A 78 -10.30 -6.30 7.28
CA TYR A 78 -10.68 -5.81 5.95
C TYR A 78 -9.46 -5.58 5.04
N LEU A 79 -8.40 -4.95 5.55
CA LEU A 79 -7.15 -4.74 4.82
C LEU A 79 -6.50 -6.06 4.40
N LYS A 80 -6.51 -7.07 5.28
CA LYS A 80 -5.99 -8.42 4.97
C LYS A 80 -6.76 -9.06 3.81
N ASN A 81 -8.09 -8.95 3.82
CA ASN A 81 -8.92 -9.47 2.74
C ASN A 81 -8.61 -8.79 1.40
N ILE A 82 -8.41 -7.46 1.40
CA ILE A 82 -8.00 -6.73 0.19
C ILE A 82 -6.63 -7.20 -0.28
N LEU A 83 -5.64 -7.29 0.61
CA LEU A 83 -4.30 -7.76 0.25
C LEU A 83 -4.35 -9.16 -0.35
N SER A 84 -4.98 -10.12 0.34
CA SER A 84 -5.09 -11.52 -0.12
C SER A 84 -5.82 -11.64 -1.46
N SER A 85 -6.85 -10.82 -1.71
CA SER A 85 -7.58 -10.83 -2.99
C SER A 85 -6.75 -10.29 -4.16
N ASN A 86 -5.74 -9.46 -3.87
CA ASN A 86 -4.86 -8.86 -4.87
C ASN A 86 -3.49 -9.57 -4.98
N MET A 87 -3.20 -10.55 -4.13
CA MET A 87 -2.00 -11.37 -4.22
C MET A 87 -2.14 -12.38 -5.37
N ASN A 88 -1.74 -11.98 -6.57
CA ASN A 88 -1.75 -12.85 -7.74
C ASN A 88 -0.85 -14.07 -7.52
N TYR A 89 -1.42 -15.28 -7.58
CA TYR A 89 -0.67 -16.53 -7.34
C TYR A 89 0.60 -16.63 -8.20
N LYS A 90 0.57 -16.21 -9.47
CA LYS A 90 1.73 -16.27 -10.38
C LYS A 90 2.91 -15.43 -9.89
N PHE A 91 2.63 -14.36 -9.16
CA PHE A 91 3.63 -13.48 -8.59
C PHE A 91 4.05 -14.02 -7.21
N PHE A 92 3.08 -14.26 -6.33
CA PHE A 92 3.35 -14.56 -4.93
C PHE A 92 3.75 -16.01 -4.64
N SER A 93 3.64 -16.94 -5.60
CA SER A 93 4.12 -18.32 -5.43
C SER A 93 5.63 -18.43 -5.23
N HIS A 94 6.38 -17.40 -5.62
CA HIS A 94 7.85 -17.38 -5.62
C HIS A 94 8.46 -16.50 -4.52
N ILE A 95 7.63 -15.82 -3.73
CA ILE A 95 8.08 -14.87 -2.69
C ILE A 95 7.66 -15.32 -1.30
N ARG A 96 8.51 -15.10 -0.30
CA ARG A 96 8.21 -15.27 1.12
C ARG A 96 8.78 -14.11 1.93
N PHE A 97 8.03 -13.68 2.93
CA PHE A 97 8.41 -12.59 3.81
C PHE A 97 8.86 -13.13 5.18
N SER A 98 9.95 -12.59 5.74
CA SER A 98 10.42 -12.95 7.08
C SER A 98 9.65 -12.25 8.22
N HIS A 99 8.74 -11.36 7.85
CA HIS A 99 7.93 -10.55 8.74
C HIS A 99 6.60 -10.27 8.05
N ASP A 100 5.58 -9.96 8.85
CA ASP A 100 4.29 -9.55 8.32
C ASP A 100 4.40 -8.24 7.53
N VAL A 101 3.48 -8.07 6.59
CA VAL A 101 3.37 -6.85 5.78
C VAL A 101 2.79 -5.72 6.65
N GLU A 102 3.56 -4.67 6.87
CA GLU A 102 3.15 -3.48 7.63
C GLU A 102 2.41 -2.48 6.73
N LYS A 103 2.92 -2.30 5.51
CA LYS A 103 2.33 -1.44 4.47
C LYS A 103 2.48 -2.10 3.10
N ALA A 104 1.53 -1.85 2.22
CA ALA A 104 1.60 -2.28 0.83
C ALA A 104 1.05 -1.18 -0.09
N LEU A 105 1.64 -1.01 -1.26
CA LEU A 105 0.99 -0.35 -2.38
C LEU A 105 0.94 -1.31 -3.56
N ILE A 106 -0.22 -1.42 -4.18
CA ILE A 106 -0.47 -2.22 -5.38
C ILE A 106 -0.88 -1.22 -6.46
N ALA A 107 -0.21 -1.24 -7.60
CA ALA A 107 -0.55 -0.40 -8.75
C ALA A 107 -0.73 -1.26 -10.00
N MET A 108 -1.80 -1.00 -10.73
CA MET A 108 -2.13 -1.66 -11.99
C MET A 108 -2.08 -0.65 -13.13
N TYR A 109 -1.33 -1.00 -14.18
CA TYR A 109 -1.13 -0.18 -15.36
C TYR A 109 -1.92 -0.77 -16.52
N PRO A 110 -2.89 -0.02 -17.08
CA PRO A 110 -3.76 -0.53 -18.13
C PRO A 110 -2.95 -0.77 -19.41
N SER A 111 -3.05 -1.97 -19.96
CA SER A 111 -2.54 -2.34 -21.27
C SER A 111 -3.26 -3.61 -21.75
N ALA A 112 -2.95 -4.10 -22.96
CA ALA A 112 -3.44 -5.40 -23.42
C ALA A 112 -3.04 -6.56 -22.48
N PHE A 113 -1.90 -6.42 -21.80
CA PHE A 113 -1.39 -7.31 -20.76
C PHE A 113 -0.98 -6.47 -19.54
N PRO A 114 -1.90 -6.24 -18.58
CA PRO A 114 -1.68 -5.26 -17.51
C PRO A 114 -0.38 -5.50 -16.74
N ASP A 115 0.41 -4.44 -16.60
CA ASP A 115 1.60 -4.46 -15.76
C ASP A 115 1.17 -4.25 -14.30
N LEU A 116 1.75 -5.05 -13.39
CA LEU A 116 1.47 -5.00 -11.96
C LEU A 116 2.73 -4.62 -11.19
N LEU A 117 2.56 -3.70 -10.24
CA LEU A 117 3.58 -3.25 -9.31
C LEU A 117 3.10 -3.41 -7.87
N PHE A 118 3.97 -3.90 -7.01
CA PHE A 118 3.78 -4.09 -5.59
C PHE A 118 4.97 -3.44 -4.85
N LEU A 119 4.66 -2.53 -3.94
CA LEU A 119 5.59 -2.00 -2.96
C LEU A 119 5.23 -2.63 -1.62
N ILE A 120 6.05 -3.55 -1.10
CA ILE A 120 5.72 -4.30 0.12
C ILE A 120 6.69 -3.95 1.25
N ASN A 121 6.17 -3.35 2.31
CA ASN A 121 6.94 -2.99 3.50
C ASN A 121 6.82 -4.11 4.54
N VAL A 122 7.94 -4.78 4.82
CA VAL A 122 8.09 -5.85 5.81
C VAL A 122 9.11 -5.46 6.86
N ASN A 123 9.09 -4.19 7.30
CA ASN A 123 9.97 -3.64 8.32
C ASN A 123 11.47 -3.86 8.05
N LYS A 124 11.88 -3.67 6.78
CA LYS A 124 13.27 -3.85 6.33
C LYS A 124 13.82 -5.28 6.53
N THR A 125 12.98 -6.27 6.87
CA THR A 125 13.39 -7.67 7.03
C THR A 125 13.60 -8.36 5.69
N LYS A 126 14.33 -9.48 5.69
CA LYS A 126 14.65 -10.26 4.49
C LYS A 126 13.39 -10.70 3.74
N VAL A 127 13.47 -10.56 2.43
CA VAL A 127 12.49 -11.08 1.47
C VAL A 127 13.20 -12.20 0.74
N PHE A 128 12.57 -13.38 0.68
CA PHE A 128 13.10 -14.53 -0.04
C PHE A 128 12.34 -14.68 -1.33
N PHE A 129 13.05 -14.61 -2.46
CA PHE A 129 12.47 -14.79 -3.77
C PHE A 129 13.21 -15.88 -4.53
N THR A 130 12.44 -16.78 -5.12
CA THR A 130 13.01 -17.80 -6.00
C THR A 130 13.25 -17.14 -7.35
N HIS A 131 14.50 -17.03 -7.77
CA HIS A 131 14.87 -16.39 -9.03
C HIS A 131 15.62 -17.36 -9.96
N GLU A 132 15.50 -17.12 -11.26
CA GLU A 132 16.20 -17.84 -12.33
C GLU A 132 17.51 -17.12 -12.69
N SER A 133 17.51 -15.78 -12.63
CA SER A 133 18.68 -14.93 -12.86
C SER A 133 18.68 -13.70 -11.94
N VAL A 134 19.87 -13.10 -11.80
CA VAL A 134 20.06 -11.81 -11.14
C VAL A 134 20.79 -10.90 -12.12
N GLU A 135 20.24 -9.72 -12.37
CA GLU A 135 20.79 -8.73 -13.28
C GLU A 135 21.08 -7.43 -12.53
N SER A 136 21.97 -6.60 -13.10
CA SER A 136 22.26 -5.27 -12.57
C SER A 136 21.51 -4.23 -13.41
N TYR A 137 20.80 -3.32 -12.75
CA TYR A 137 20.12 -2.19 -13.38
C TYR A 137 20.45 -0.91 -12.61
N GLY A 138 21.28 -0.07 -13.22
CA GLY A 138 21.93 1.02 -12.49
C GLY A 138 22.66 0.50 -11.26
N ASP A 139 22.39 1.11 -10.11
CA ASP A 139 23.00 0.72 -8.83
C ASP A 139 22.25 -0.43 -8.12
N TYR A 140 21.23 -1.03 -8.74
CA TYR A 140 20.40 -2.06 -8.11
C TYR A 140 20.62 -3.45 -8.70
N SER A 141 20.47 -4.46 -7.86
CA SER A 141 20.36 -5.86 -8.27
C SER A 141 18.88 -6.22 -8.42
N ILE A 142 18.50 -6.73 -9.60
CA ILE A 142 17.15 -7.18 -9.90
C ILE A 142 17.16 -8.71 -9.98
N GLU A 143 16.35 -9.35 -9.14
CA GLU A 143 16.12 -10.80 -9.18
C GLU A 143 14.94 -11.10 -10.10
N LEU A 144 15.10 -12.02 -11.06
CA LEU A 144 14.12 -12.28 -12.12
C LEU A 144 13.59 -13.72 -12.09
N ASN A 145 12.29 -13.89 -12.32
CA ASN A 145 11.63 -15.18 -12.51
C ASN A 145 10.39 -15.04 -13.39
N LYS A 146 10.35 -15.69 -14.57
CA LYS A 146 9.16 -15.80 -15.43
C LYS A 146 8.39 -14.48 -15.66
N GLY A 147 9.11 -13.40 -15.98
CA GLY A 147 8.52 -12.08 -16.24
C GLY A 147 8.15 -11.28 -14.98
N VAL A 148 8.51 -11.79 -13.80
CA VAL A 148 8.41 -11.09 -12.51
C VAL A 148 9.82 -10.68 -12.06
N ALA A 149 9.92 -9.49 -11.48
CA ALA A 149 11.13 -8.92 -10.93
C ALA A 149 10.94 -8.56 -9.45
N LEU A 150 11.99 -8.74 -8.65
CA LEU A 150 12.10 -8.25 -7.28
C LEU A 150 13.38 -7.40 -7.14
N VAL A 151 13.24 -6.29 -6.42
CA VAL A 151 14.36 -5.49 -5.90
C VAL A 151 14.20 -5.37 -4.39
N ASP A 152 15.06 -6.08 -3.67
CA ASP A 152 15.06 -6.12 -2.20
C ASP A 152 15.99 -5.07 -1.57
N GLN A 153 16.76 -4.33 -2.37
CA GLN A 153 17.66 -3.26 -1.92
C GLN A 153 16.94 -1.92 -1.67
N ILE A 154 15.61 -1.87 -1.87
CA ILE A 154 14.75 -0.71 -1.62
C ILE A 154 13.74 -1.08 -0.52
N SER A 155 13.37 -0.10 0.32
CA SER A 155 12.29 -0.24 1.30
C SER A 155 11.20 0.80 1.05
N PRO A 156 9.92 0.41 0.84
CA PRO A 156 9.39 -0.96 0.62
C PRO A 156 10.11 -1.73 -0.49
N CYS A 157 10.10 -3.06 -0.45
CA CYS A 157 10.66 -3.83 -1.58
C CYS A 157 9.80 -3.60 -2.83
N VAL A 158 10.45 -3.50 -3.98
CA VAL A 158 9.80 -3.27 -5.27
C VAL A 158 9.65 -4.61 -5.97
N PHE A 159 8.42 -5.00 -6.26
CA PHE A 159 8.09 -6.32 -6.78
C PHE A 159 7.03 -6.19 -7.87
N GLY A 160 7.12 -6.92 -8.97
CA GLY A 160 6.14 -6.76 -10.04
C GLY A 160 6.58 -7.30 -11.39
N THR A 161 5.92 -6.86 -12.45
CA THR A 161 6.35 -7.15 -13.83
C THR A 161 7.70 -6.50 -14.12
N VAL A 162 8.58 -7.16 -14.90
CA VAL A 162 9.94 -6.65 -15.16
C VAL A 162 9.91 -5.20 -15.66
N ASN A 163 9.06 -4.91 -16.65
CA ASN A 163 8.94 -3.58 -17.26
C ASN A 163 8.63 -2.49 -16.23
N ILE A 164 7.65 -2.71 -15.35
CA ILE A 164 7.25 -1.67 -14.39
C ILE A 164 8.23 -1.54 -13.24
N VAL A 165 8.89 -2.63 -12.83
CA VAL A 165 9.95 -2.58 -11.82
C VAL A 165 11.12 -1.73 -12.33
N SER A 166 11.59 -1.95 -13.56
CA SER A 166 12.63 -1.11 -14.18
C SER A 166 12.23 0.36 -14.24
N LYS A 167 11.01 0.67 -14.71
CA LYS A 167 10.50 2.05 -14.71
C LYS A 167 10.43 2.67 -13.32
N THR A 168 10.08 1.87 -12.30
CA THR A 168 10.07 2.34 -10.90
C THR A 168 11.48 2.71 -10.44
N LEU A 169 12.50 1.94 -10.81
CA LEU A 169 13.89 2.29 -10.53
C LEU A 169 14.34 3.57 -11.27
N ASP A 170 13.85 3.80 -12.49
CA ASP A 170 14.11 5.04 -13.22
C ASP A 170 13.49 6.25 -12.49
N VAL A 171 12.26 6.14 -12.01
CA VAL A 171 11.60 7.20 -11.22
C VAL A 171 12.35 7.44 -9.92
N VAL A 172 12.76 6.40 -9.20
CA VAL A 172 13.54 6.52 -7.97
C VAL A 172 14.88 7.21 -8.21
N SER A 173 15.58 6.85 -9.29
CA SER A 173 16.90 7.38 -9.62
C SER A 173 16.85 8.82 -10.15
N THR A 174 15.87 9.13 -11.01
CA THR A 174 15.79 10.42 -11.71
C THR A 174 14.88 11.44 -11.01
N LYS A 175 13.97 10.98 -10.16
CA LYS A 175 12.90 11.75 -9.51
C LYS A 175 11.93 12.45 -10.47
N ASN A 176 11.78 11.92 -11.69
CA ASN A 176 10.90 12.43 -12.73
C ASN A 176 9.97 11.33 -13.25
N GLY A 177 8.81 11.72 -13.80
CA GLY A 177 7.86 10.79 -14.42
C GLY A 177 7.07 9.98 -13.40
N SER A 178 6.91 10.53 -12.21
CA SER A 178 6.21 9.88 -11.11
C SER A 178 4.69 10.03 -11.27
N LEU A 179 3.92 9.13 -10.68
CA LEU A 179 2.46 9.27 -10.63
C LEU A 179 2.04 10.57 -9.93
N ASN A 180 2.83 11.06 -8.97
CA ASN A 180 2.57 12.34 -8.31
C ASN A 180 2.58 13.52 -9.30
N ASP A 181 3.26 13.44 -10.45
CA ASP A 181 3.28 14.51 -11.45
C ASP A 181 1.88 14.75 -12.05
N SER A 182 1.05 13.70 -12.10
CA SER A 182 -0.28 13.76 -12.70
C SER A 182 -1.43 13.85 -11.69
N VAL A 183 -1.25 13.37 -10.45
CA VAL A 183 -2.29 13.41 -9.41
C VAL A 183 -1.94 14.23 -8.18
N GLY A 184 -0.73 14.80 -8.11
CA GLY A 184 -0.20 15.50 -6.95
C GLY A 184 -1.12 16.62 -6.46
N SER A 185 -1.68 17.40 -7.40
CA SER A 185 -2.61 18.49 -7.10
C SER A 185 -3.91 18.03 -6.42
N TYR A 186 -4.35 16.79 -6.69
CA TYR A 186 -5.55 16.20 -6.08
C TYR A 186 -5.22 15.62 -4.72
N ILE A 187 -4.19 14.77 -4.63
CA ILE A 187 -3.86 14.06 -3.39
C ILE A 187 -3.28 14.99 -2.31
N GLN A 188 -2.74 16.16 -2.67
CA GLN A 188 -2.34 17.18 -1.70
C GLN A 188 -3.52 17.81 -0.96
N LYS A 189 -4.76 17.67 -1.46
CA LYS A 189 -5.97 18.13 -0.75
C LYS A 189 -6.38 17.21 0.39
N LEU A 190 -5.89 15.96 0.40
CA LEU A 190 -6.13 15.04 1.50
C LEU A 190 -5.56 15.64 2.79
N PRO A 191 -6.35 15.67 3.88
CA PRO A 191 -5.86 15.99 5.21
C PRO A 191 -4.58 15.21 5.54
N ASP A 192 -3.63 15.89 6.18
CA ASP A 192 -2.35 15.28 6.54
C ASP A 192 -2.52 14.30 7.70
N ASP A 193 -2.78 13.02 7.39
CA ASP A 193 -2.47 11.87 8.25
C ASP A 193 -2.09 10.63 7.43
N ASP A 194 -1.59 9.63 8.14
CA ASP A 194 -1.33 8.29 7.63
C ASP A 194 -2.65 7.50 7.49
N TYR A 195 -3.13 7.34 6.27
CA TYR A 195 -4.32 6.56 5.97
C TYR A 195 -4.05 5.05 6.11
N ASN A 196 -5.08 4.28 6.44
CA ASN A 196 -5.01 2.82 6.53
C ASN A 196 -5.33 2.13 5.20
N LEU A 197 -6.23 2.73 4.42
CA LEU A 197 -6.60 2.27 3.08
C LEU A 197 -6.69 3.47 2.16
N VAL A 198 -6.13 3.39 0.96
CA VAL A 198 -6.48 4.30 -0.13
C VAL A 198 -6.77 3.48 -1.37
N LEU A 199 -7.92 3.74 -1.98
CA LEU A 199 -8.31 3.23 -3.28
C LEU A 199 -8.34 4.42 -4.23
N MET A 200 -7.54 4.38 -5.29
CA MET A 200 -7.44 5.46 -6.27
C MET A 200 -7.58 4.89 -7.68
N PHE A 201 -8.48 5.47 -8.46
CA PHE A 201 -8.79 5.07 -9.83
C PHE A 201 -8.66 6.28 -10.76
N ARG A 202 -8.16 6.04 -11.97
CA ARG A 202 -7.87 7.08 -12.96
C ARG A 202 -8.32 6.68 -14.36
N GLY A 203 -8.61 7.69 -15.19
CA GLY A 203 -8.97 7.53 -16.58
C GLY A 203 -10.13 6.56 -16.76
N GLU A 204 -9.96 5.57 -17.63
CA GLU A 204 -10.99 4.56 -17.91
C GLU A 204 -11.37 3.72 -16.67
N ALA A 205 -10.44 3.48 -15.74
CA ALA A 205 -10.75 2.78 -14.49
C ALA A 205 -11.74 3.59 -13.64
N ALA A 206 -11.53 4.91 -13.51
CA ALA A 206 -12.47 5.78 -12.80
C ALA A 206 -13.82 5.87 -13.52
N LYS A 207 -13.83 6.03 -14.85
CA LYS A 207 -15.06 6.06 -15.64
C LYS A 207 -15.90 4.79 -15.48
N SER A 208 -15.25 3.63 -15.30
CA SER A 208 -15.93 2.34 -15.12
C SER A 208 -16.67 2.20 -13.78
N LEU A 209 -16.38 3.03 -12.79
CA LEU A 209 -17.03 2.99 -11.48
C LEU A 209 -18.47 3.52 -11.49
N THR A 210 -18.89 4.17 -12.57
CA THR A 210 -20.19 4.83 -12.69
C THR A 210 -20.95 4.34 -13.91
N LYS A 211 -22.28 4.31 -13.81
CA LYS A 211 -23.18 4.00 -14.94
C LYS A 211 -23.31 5.16 -15.92
N THR A 212 -22.77 6.33 -15.58
CA THR A 212 -22.74 7.51 -16.45
C THR A 212 -21.33 7.64 -17.01
N PRO A 213 -21.08 7.14 -18.24
CA PRO A 213 -19.80 7.34 -18.90
C PRO A 213 -19.46 8.82 -18.93
N ASP A 214 -18.19 9.15 -18.72
CA ASP A 214 -17.66 10.52 -18.71
C ASP A 214 -18.21 11.42 -17.60
N LEU A 215 -18.65 10.87 -16.46
CA LEU A 215 -18.94 11.68 -15.28
C LEU A 215 -17.65 12.15 -14.59
N MET A 216 -16.64 11.29 -14.52
CA MET A 216 -15.39 11.54 -13.79
C MET A 216 -14.23 10.78 -14.44
N ASP A 217 -13.01 11.30 -14.27
CA ASP A 217 -11.76 10.66 -14.70
C ASP A 217 -10.78 10.40 -13.54
N PHE A 218 -11.13 10.82 -12.33
CA PHE A 218 -10.40 10.54 -11.11
C PHE A 218 -11.37 10.26 -9.96
N TYR A 219 -11.12 9.18 -9.24
CA TYR A 219 -11.81 8.85 -7.99
C TYR A 219 -10.79 8.37 -6.97
N LEU A 220 -10.86 8.88 -5.76
CA LEU A 220 -10.07 8.41 -4.63
C LEU A 220 -10.97 8.26 -3.41
N SER A 221 -10.84 7.14 -2.71
CA SER A 221 -11.43 6.91 -1.40
C SER A 221 -10.35 6.48 -0.42
N ALA A 222 -10.15 7.27 0.63
CA ALA A 222 -9.16 7.02 1.68
C ALA A 222 -9.85 6.79 3.03
N TYR A 223 -9.38 5.80 3.80
CA TYR A 223 -9.94 5.42 5.09
C TYR A 223 -8.89 5.43 6.17
N ARG A 224 -9.26 5.88 7.37
CA ARG A 224 -8.42 5.85 8.57
C ARG A 224 -9.26 5.79 9.84
N ILE A 225 -8.60 5.52 10.97
CA ILE A 225 -9.17 5.79 12.30
C ILE A 225 -8.77 7.20 12.71
N ASN A 226 -9.73 8.12 12.79
CA ASN A 226 -9.50 9.45 13.31
C ASN A 226 -9.45 9.39 14.85
N LYS A 227 -8.24 9.41 15.40
CA LYS A 227 -7.99 9.25 16.85
C LYS A 227 -8.53 10.41 17.68
N THR A 228 -8.63 11.61 17.10
CA THR A 228 -9.16 12.79 17.79
C THR A 228 -10.67 12.71 17.95
N ALA A 229 -11.37 12.30 16.90
CA ALA A 229 -12.83 12.12 16.91
C ALA A 229 -13.26 10.76 17.47
N ASN A 230 -12.33 9.80 17.59
CA ASN A 230 -12.59 8.41 17.92
C ASN A 230 -13.64 7.76 17.00
N MET A 231 -13.51 8.02 15.69
CA MET A 231 -14.41 7.53 14.63
C MET A 231 -13.61 7.02 13.44
N TYR A 232 -14.22 6.18 12.61
CA TYR A 232 -13.68 5.91 11.29
C TYR A 232 -13.92 7.13 10.40
N GLU A 233 -12.94 7.47 9.57
CA GLU A 233 -13.03 8.56 8.60
C GLU A 233 -12.85 8.00 7.19
N LYS A 234 -13.71 8.44 6.27
CA LYS A 234 -13.63 8.21 4.83
C LYS A 234 -13.52 9.57 4.15
N VAL A 235 -12.46 9.76 3.37
CA VAL A 235 -12.29 10.92 2.51
C VAL A 235 -12.45 10.49 1.07
N VAL A 236 -13.37 11.12 0.35
CA VAL A 236 -13.62 10.87 -1.07
C VAL A 236 -13.21 12.10 -1.88
N ILE A 237 -12.42 11.91 -2.93
CA ILE A 237 -12.07 12.95 -3.90
C ILE A 237 -12.52 12.49 -5.28
N ILE A 238 -13.21 13.35 -6.01
CA ILE A 238 -13.63 13.09 -7.39
C ILE A 238 -13.26 14.29 -8.26
N ASN A 239 -12.71 14.03 -9.44
CA ASN A 239 -12.62 15.02 -10.50
C ASN A 239 -13.76 14.79 -11.51
N PHE A 240 -14.75 15.68 -11.50
CA PHE A 240 -15.89 15.61 -12.40
C PHE A 240 -15.57 16.24 -13.76
N LEU A 241 -15.97 15.55 -14.83
CA LEU A 241 -15.90 16.05 -16.20
C LEU A 241 -17.17 16.80 -16.63
N LYS A 242 -18.23 16.70 -15.83
CA LYS A 242 -19.52 17.37 -16.03
C LYS A 242 -19.76 18.35 -14.89
N ASN A 243 -20.82 19.16 -15.02
CA ASN A 243 -21.30 20.05 -13.96
C ASN A 243 -21.89 19.22 -12.80
N ALA A 244 -21.02 18.58 -12.05
CA ALA A 244 -21.33 17.76 -10.90
C ALA A 244 -20.50 18.23 -9.69
N PHE A 245 -21.08 18.12 -8.51
CA PHE A 245 -20.45 18.59 -7.27
C PHE A 245 -21.09 17.90 -6.06
N PHE A 246 -20.37 17.86 -4.95
CA PHE A 246 -20.89 17.37 -3.68
C PHE A 246 -21.87 18.37 -3.06
N VAL A 247 -22.85 17.84 -2.35
CA VAL A 247 -23.81 18.61 -1.55
C VAL A 247 -23.91 18.06 -0.14
N GLU A 248 -24.59 18.79 0.75
CA GLU A 248 -24.85 18.35 2.12
C GLU A 248 -25.54 16.98 2.16
N SER A 249 -25.17 16.18 3.16
CA SER A 249 -25.67 14.82 3.39
C SER A 249 -25.73 14.55 4.88
N ASN A 250 -26.65 13.67 5.28
CA ASN A 250 -26.82 13.20 6.66
C ASN A 250 -26.65 11.67 6.78
N LYS A 251 -26.01 11.03 5.80
CA LYS A 251 -25.80 9.57 5.78
C LYS A 251 -24.85 9.09 6.88
N THR A 252 -23.90 9.92 7.29
CA THR A 252 -22.88 9.62 8.32
C THR A 252 -23.01 10.59 9.49
N GLU A 253 -22.47 10.22 10.67
CA GLU A 253 -22.52 11.08 11.87
C GLU A 253 -21.88 12.44 11.64
N TYR A 254 -20.77 12.47 10.90
CA TYR A 254 -20.17 13.70 10.41
C TYR A 254 -20.09 13.67 8.90
N TYR A 255 -20.39 14.82 8.29
CA TYR A 255 -20.24 15.03 6.86
C TYR A 255 -19.79 16.48 6.61
N ASN A 256 -18.74 16.64 5.83
CA ASN A 256 -18.30 17.93 5.32
C ASN A 256 -17.82 17.76 3.88
N TYR A 257 -17.95 18.80 3.05
CA TYR A 257 -17.47 18.77 1.68
C TYR A 257 -16.91 20.12 1.25
N THR A 258 -16.02 20.06 0.28
CA THR A 258 -15.42 21.21 -0.39
C THR A 258 -15.46 20.93 -1.88
N ASN A 259 -16.18 21.76 -2.63
CA ASN A 259 -16.11 21.75 -4.10
C ASN A 259 -15.03 22.75 -4.52
N TYR A 260 -13.95 22.25 -5.08
CA TYR A 260 -12.92 23.07 -5.70
C TYR A 260 -13.39 23.50 -7.11
N GLY A 261 -12.78 24.54 -7.65
CA GLY A 261 -12.97 24.89 -9.05
C GLY A 261 -12.54 23.75 -9.99
N GLU A 262 -12.91 23.85 -11.26
CA GLU A 262 -12.46 22.93 -12.33
C GLU A 262 -12.93 21.47 -12.19
N GLY A 263 -14.01 21.22 -11.45
CA GLY A 263 -14.65 19.90 -11.37
C GLY A 263 -14.14 19.03 -10.22
N LEU A 264 -13.10 19.44 -9.50
CA LEU A 264 -12.58 18.69 -8.36
C LEU A 264 -13.45 18.90 -7.11
N SER A 265 -13.85 17.84 -6.44
CA SER A 265 -14.61 17.90 -5.18
C SER A 265 -14.06 16.92 -4.16
N MET A 266 -14.12 17.28 -2.88
CA MET A 266 -13.73 16.43 -1.76
C MET A 266 -14.83 16.38 -0.70
N ALA A 267 -15.11 15.19 -0.18
CA ALA A 267 -15.99 14.99 0.96
C ALA A 267 -15.26 14.23 2.07
N VAL A 268 -15.49 14.62 3.32
CA VAL A 268 -15.00 13.97 4.54
C VAL A 268 -16.22 13.47 5.30
N MET A 269 -16.26 12.16 5.54
CA MET A 269 -17.35 11.48 6.21
C MET A 269 -16.79 10.73 7.42
N MET A 270 -17.43 10.82 8.58
CA MET A 270 -17.04 10.04 9.76
C MET A 270 -18.24 9.34 10.39
N ASP A 271 -18.00 8.14 10.90
CA ASP A 271 -19.01 7.33 11.57
C ASP A 271 -18.35 6.38 12.58
N THR A 272 -19.05 6.05 13.66
CA THR A 272 -18.58 5.04 14.63
C THR A 272 -18.71 3.61 14.07
N ASN A 273 -19.53 3.39 13.05
CA ASN A 273 -19.73 2.10 12.41
C ASN A 273 -18.95 2.01 11.08
N PHE A 274 -17.86 1.24 11.08
CA PHE A 274 -17.02 1.04 9.90
C PHE A 274 -17.78 0.48 8.69
N THR A 275 -18.67 -0.50 8.90
CA THR A 275 -19.43 -1.12 7.81
C THR A 275 -20.37 -0.12 7.15
N LYS A 276 -21.01 0.74 7.96
CA LYS A 276 -21.85 1.83 7.44
C LYS A 276 -21.01 2.79 6.61
N LEU A 277 -19.84 3.19 7.12
CA LEU A 277 -18.92 4.09 6.43
C LEU A 277 -18.39 3.52 5.10
N LEU A 278 -18.10 2.21 5.03
CA LEU A 278 -17.67 1.54 3.80
C LEU A 278 -18.70 1.69 2.68
N SER A 279 -19.99 1.57 3.01
CA SER A 279 -21.10 1.69 2.05
C SER A 279 -21.52 3.13 1.75
N ALA A 280 -21.08 4.10 2.56
CA ALA A 280 -21.49 5.48 2.44
C ALA A 280 -20.75 6.15 1.28
N GLU A 281 -21.50 6.73 0.34
CA GLU A 281 -20.96 7.58 -0.72
C GLU A 281 -21.45 9.03 -0.54
N PRO A 282 -20.64 10.03 -0.91
CA PRO A 282 -21.04 11.43 -0.88
C PRO A 282 -22.31 11.67 -1.68
N GLU A 283 -23.16 12.59 -1.20
CA GLU A 283 -24.31 13.01 -1.96
C GLU A 283 -23.85 13.96 -3.08
N MET A 284 -24.23 13.65 -4.32
CA MET A 284 -23.81 14.38 -5.52
C MET A 284 -25.03 14.94 -6.25
N ARG A 285 -24.89 16.14 -6.82
CA ARG A 285 -25.84 16.69 -7.79
C ARG A 285 -25.16 16.88 -9.13
N ILE A 286 -25.91 16.57 -10.20
CA ILE A 286 -25.49 16.77 -11.59
C ILE A 286 -26.47 17.76 -12.22
N ILE A 287 -25.95 18.83 -12.84
CA ILE A 287 -26.74 19.82 -13.56
C ILE A 287 -26.53 19.61 -15.06
N GLU A 288 -27.59 19.21 -15.75
CA GLU A 288 -27.61 19.13 -17.22
C GLU A 288 -28.33 20.35 -17.80
N ILE A 289 -27.60 21.19 -18.55
CA ILE A 289 -28.20 22.30 -19.28
C ILE A 289 -28.57 21.79 -20.68
N LYS A 290 -29.87 21.67 -20.95
CA LYS A 290 -30.36 21.33 -22.30
C LYS A 290 -30.60 22.62 -23.09
N PRO A 291 -30.09 22.73 -24.34
CA PRO A 291 -30.42 23.87 -25.19
C PRO A 291 -31.93 23.89 -25.46
N VAL A 292 -32.52 25.08 -25.41
CA VAL A 292 -33.93 25.28 -25.76
C VAL A 292 -34.04 25.23 -27.28
N GLU A 293 -34.87 24.32 -27.82
CA GLU A 293 -35.22 24.35 -29.24
C GLU A 293 -35.98 25.64 -29.53
N VAL A 294 -35.33 26.55 -30.28
CA VAL A 294 -36.02 27.71 -30.84
C VAL A 294 -36.83 27.18 -32.01
N ASN A 295 -38.13 26.98 -31.80
CA ASN A 295 -39.07 26.75 -32.89
C ASN A 295 -39.16 28.04 -33.71
N GLU A 296 -38.28 28.19 -34.69
CA GLU A 296 -38.45 29.18 -35.76
C GLU A 296 -39.74 28.86 -36.51
N THR A 297 -40.79 29.60 -36.16
CA THR A 297 -42.07 29.55 -36.86
C THR A 297 -41.83 30.18 -38.23
N LYS A 298 -41.91 29.35 -39.29
CA LYS A 298 -41.93 29.80 -40.68
C LYS A 298 -43.17 30.60 -41.01
#